data_AF-A0A8S0SDU6-F1
#
_entry.id   AF-A0A8S0SDU6-F1
#
_cell.length_a   1.000
_cell.length_b   1.000
_cell.length_c   1.000
_cell.angle_alpha   90.00
_cell.angle_beta   90.00
_cell.angle_gamma   90.00
#
_symmetry.space_group_name_H-M   'P 1'
#
loop_
_entity.id
_entity.type
_entity.pdbx_description
1 polymer ?
#
loop_
_entity_poly.entity_id
_entity_poly.type
_entity_poly.pdbx_seq_one_letter_code
_entity_poly.pdbx_strand_id
1 'polypeptide(L)'
;MSRDISPSRSPPVAKKVKHEMEKFGDLRVDNYYWLRDDSRTDPEVLSYLQEENAYTEYFMSGPCINPFFSSYYYNRNVIPAGDFLGFISYY
;
A
#
# COMPACT_ATOMS: atom_id res chain seq x y z
N MET A 1 -22.32 -11.62 -11.08
CA MET A 1 -22.28 -10.25 -10.50
C MET A 1 -20.82 -9.94 -10.21
N SER A 2 -20.07 -9.55 -11.24
CA SER A 2 -18.65 -9.21 -11.11
C SER A 2 -18.57 -7.72 -10.81
N ARG A 3 -17.96 -7.35 -9.67
CA ARG A 3 -17.65 -5.96 -9.38
C ARG A 3 -16.48 -5.58 -10.28
N ASP A 4 -16.73 -4.72 -11.27
CA ASP A 4 -15.68 -4.12 -12.09
C ASP A 4 -14.83 -3.21 -11.20
N ILE A 5 -13.73 -3.75 -10.65
CA ILE A 5 -12.65 -2.95 -10.08
C ILE A 5 -11.77 -2.56 -11.25
N SER A 6 -12.14 -1.48 -11.93
CA SER A 6 -11.24 -0.81 -12.87
C SER A 6 -10.17 -0.08 -12.05
N PRO A 7 -8.87 -0.38 -12.20
CA PRO A 7 -7.85 0.41 -11.52
C PRO A 7 -7.93 1.87 -12.00
N SER A 8 -8.10 2.79 -11.06
CA SER A 8 -8.10 4.22 -11.34
C SER A 8 -6.70 4.62 -11.79
N ARG A 9 -6.59 5.21 -12.99
CA ARG A 9 -5.29 5.67 -13.53
C ARG A 9 -4.69 6.85 -12.75
N SER A 10 -5.49 7.48 -11.88
CA SER A 10 -5.09 8.59 -11.03
C SER A 10 -4.84 8.11 -9.60
N PRO A 11 -3.84 8.70 -8.90
CA PRO A 11 -3.60 8.38 -7.51
C PRO A 11 -4.82 8.72 -6.65
N PRO A 12 -5.15 7.88 -5.65
CA PRO A 12 -6.21 8.20 -4.68
C PRO A 12 -5.84 9.47 -3.90
N VAL A 13 -6.84 10.28 -3.57
CA VAL A 13 -6.64 11.50 -2.79
C VAL A 13 -7.17 11.29 -1.39
N ALA A 14 -6.26 11.22 -0.41
CA ALA A 14 -6.62 11.14 1.00
C ALA A 14 -7.44 12.37 1.43
N LYS A 15 -8.50 12.15 2.23
CA LYS A 15 -9.21 13.24 2.89
C LYS A 15 -8.29 13.99 3.84
N LYS A 16 -8.52 15.28 3.99
CA LYS A 16 -7.82 16.14 4.96
C LYS A 16 -8.75 16.38 6.14
N VAL A 17 -8.43 15.79 7.28
CA VAL A 17 -9.14 15.99 8.55
C VAL A 17 -8.18 16.65 9.52
N LYS A 18 -8.47 17.91 9.87
CA LYS A 18 -7.61 18.68 10.78
C LYS A 18 -7.53 17.96 12.14
N HIS A 19 -6.34 17.50 12.51
CA HIS A 19 -6.05 16.99 13.84
C HIS A 19 -4.90 17.79 14.44
N GLU A 20 -5.11 18.33 15.64
CA GLU A 20 -4.11 19.11 16.36
C GLU A 20 -3.39 18.22 17.37
N MET A 21 -2.06 18.30 17.37
CA MET A 21 -1.20 17.58 18.28
C MET A 21 -0.28 18.57 18.97
N GLU A 22 -0.27 18.58 20.30
CA GLU A 22 0.64 19.38 21.08
C GLU A 22 1.73 18.49 21.68
N LYS A 23 3.00 18.85 21.48
CA LYS A 23 4.12 18.15 22.12
C LYS A 23 5.26 19.12 22.42
N PHE A 24 5.78 19.07 23.65
CA PHE A 24 6.88 19.93 24.11
C PHE A 24 6.63 21.43 23.88
N GLY A 25 5.38 21.88 23.98
CA GLY A 25 4.98 23.28 23.75
C GLY A 25 4.90 23.68 22.28
N ASP A 26 5.05 22.75 21.33
CA ASP A 26 4.85 22.96 19.90
C ASP A 26 3.48 22.39 19.47
N LEU A 27 2.65 23.23 18.85
CA LEU A 27 1.36 22.85 18.30
C LEU A 27 1.50 22.55 16.82
N ARG A 28 1.21 21.30 16.45
CA ARG A 28 1.32 20.81 15.07
C ARG A 28 -0.04 20.35 14.58
N VAL A 29 -0.35 20.69 13.34
CA VAL A 29 -1.58 20.25 12.67
C VAL A 29 -1.23 19.12 11.71
N ASP A 30 -1.73 17.92 11.98
CA ASP A 30 -1.66 16.77 11.08
C ASP A 30 -3.02 16.57 10.42
N ASN A 31 -3.10 16.74 9.10
CA ASN A 31 -4.36 16.58 8.36
C ASN A 31 -4.67 15.11 8.02
N TYR A 32 -3.74 14.18 8.27
CA TYR A 32 -3.83 12.78 7.88
C TYR A 32 -3.76 11.82 9.06
N TYR A 33 -3.85 12.34 10.28
CA TYR A 33 -3.84 11.53 11.50
C TYR A 33 -4.91 10.43 11.51
N TRP A 34 -6.05 10.65 10.84
CA TRP A 34 -7.14 9.68 10.71
C TRP A 34 -6.75 8.37 10.01
N LEU A 35 -5.64 8.33 9.25
CA LEU A 35 -5.12 7.09 8.65
C LEU A 35 -4.49 6.17 9.69
N ARG A 36 -4.19 6.69 10.87
CA ARG A 36 -3.65 5.91 11.97
C ARG A 36 -4.78 5.20 12.70
N ASP A 37 -4.97 3.93 12.40
CA ASP A 37 -5.82 3.03 13.16
C ASP A 37 -5.00 1.88 13.77
N ASP A 38 -4.81 1.92 15.09
CA ASP A 38 -4.07 0.89 15.81
C ASP A 38 -4.81 -0.46 15.79
N SER A 39 -6.14 -0.46 15.67
CA SER A 39 -6.98 -1.67 15.58
C SER A 39 -6.96 -2.31 14.19
N ARG A 40 -6.63 -1.54 13.14
CA ARG A 40 -6.65 -1.93 11.71
C ARG A 40 -8.00 -2.47 11.24
N THR A 41 -9.10 -1.92 11.76
CA THR A 41 -10.46 -2.31 11.42
C THR A 41 -11.29 -1.18 10.83
N ASP A 42 -10.80 0.06 10.86
CA ASP A 42 -11.54 1.20 10.33
C ASP A 42 -11.82 1.02 8.83
N PRO A 43 -13.10 0.93 8.42
CA PRO A 43 -13.47 0.66 7.04
C PRO A 43 -13.05 1.79 6.09
N GLU A 44 -12.95 3.04 6.58
CA GLU A 44 -12.55 4.18 5.76
C GLU A 44 -11.05 4.17 5.47
N VAL A 45 -10.24 3.81 6.47
CA VAL A 45 -8.81 3.60 6.30
C VAL A 45 -8.57 2.41 5.36
N LEU A 46 -9.28 1.30 5.55
CA LEU A 46 -9.15 0.12 4.71
C LEU A 46 -9.55 0.39 3.26
N SER A 47 -10.64 1.15 3.02
CA SER A 47 -11.06 1.54 1.67
C SER A 47 -9.97 2.33 0.97
N TYR A 48 -9.40 3.35 1.63
CA TYR A 48 -8.34 4.17 1.06
C TYR A 48 -7.08 3.34 0.74
N LEU A 49 -6.67 2.44 1.64
CA LEU A 49 -5.53 1.55 1.39
C LEU A 49 -5.77 0.57 0.23
N GLN A 50 -7.01 0.11 0.03
CA GLN A 50 -7.37 -0.73 -1.12
C GLN A 50 -7.27 0.04 -2.43
N GLU A 51 -7.68 1.30 -2.46
CA GLU A 51 -7.53 2.17 -3.62
C GLU A 51 -6.05 2.41 -3.97
N GLU A 52 -5.21 2.66 -2.96
CA GLU A 52 -3.75 2.81 -3.13
C GLU A 52 -3.10 1.52 -3.65
N ASN A 53 -3.53 0.36 -3.15
CA ASN A 53 -3.06 -0.93 -3.66
C ASN A 53 -3.47 -1.15 -5.11
N ALA A 54 -4.70 -0.83 -5.50
CA ALA A 54 -5.17 -0.97 -6.88
C ALA A 54 -4.42 -0.05 -7.85
N TYR A 55 -4.13 1.19 -7.43
CA TYR A 55 -3.26 2.10 -8.18
C TYR A 55 -1.86 1.52 -8.34
N THR A 56 -1.27 1.06 -7.25
CA THR A 56 0.07 0.47 -7.26
C THR A 56 0.14 -0.77 -8.15
N GLU A 57 -0.82 -1.68 -8.07
CA GLU A 57 -0.93 -2.87 -8.93
C GLU A 57 -1.03 -2.49 -10.41
N TYR A 58 -1.77 -1.44 -10.77
CA TYR A 58 -1.85 -0.95 -12.14
C TYR A 58 -0.51 -0.42 -12.67
N PHE A 59 0.19 0.39 -11.89
CA PHE A 59 1.50 0.92 -12.27
C PHE A 59 2.59 -0.17 -12.27
N MET A 60 2.48 -1.14 -11.36
CA MET A 60 3.42 -2.25 -11.19
C MET A 60 3.07 -3.51 -12.00
N SER A 61 2.01 -3.49 -12.83
CA SER A 61 1.69 -4.60 -13.76
C SER A 61 2.04 -4.26 -15.22
N GLY A 62 2.55 -3.04 -15.47
CA GLY A 62 2.96 -2.61 -16.80
C GLY A 62 4.18 -3.39 -17.32
N PRO A 63 4.28 -3.62 -18.65
CA PRO A 63 5.38 -4.39 -19.25
C PRO A 63 6.76 -3.70 -19.20
N CYS A 64 6.86 -2.48 -18.68
CA CYS A 64 8.07 -1.64 -18.72
C CYS A 64 8.88 -1.60 -17.41
N ILE A 65 8.44 -2.31 -16.37
CA ILE A 65 9.23 -2.51 -15.14
C ILE A 65 10.16 -3.71 -15.32
N ASN A 66 11.43 -3.46 -15.04
CA ASN A 66 12.57 -4.35 -15.25
C ASN A 66 12.24 -5.85 -15.06
N PRO A 67 12.47 -6.72 -16.08
CA PRO A 67 12.14 -8.14 -16.04
C PRO A 67 12.82 -8.90 -14.89
N PHE A 68 13.85 -8.32 -14.26
CA PHE A 68 14.51 -8.89 -13.08
C PHE A 68 13.62 -8.92 -11.83
N PHE A 69 12.65 -8.00 -11.68
CA PHE A 69 11.76 -7.96 -10.51
C PHE A 69 10.44 -8.70 -10.71
N SER A 70 10.16 -9.21 -11.92
CA SER A 70 8.85 -9.75 -12.29
C SER A 70 8.48 -11.07 -11.61
N SER A 71 9.45 -11.85 -11.11
CA SER A 71 9.18 -13.18 -10.53
C SER A 71 8.62 -13.14 -9.11
N TYR A 72 8.86 -12.06 -8.36
CA TYR A 72 8.47 -11.96 -6.95
C TYR A 72 7.06 -11.39 -6.72
N TYR A 73 6.52 -10.62 -7.66
CA TYR A 73 5.25 -9.90 -7.46
C TYR A 73 4.01 -10.62 -7.99
N TYR A 74 4.16 -11.64 -8.83
CA TYR A 74 3.03 -12.29 -9.51
C TYR A 74 2.65 -13.68 -8.96
N ASN A 75 2.94 -13.96 -7.69
CA ASN A 75 2.56 -15.25 -7.10
C ASN A 75 2.02 -15.10 -5.67
N ARG A 76 0.93 -14.35 -5.51
CA ARG A 76 0.18 -14.31 -4.24
C ARG A 76 -0.74 -15.54 -4.08
N ASN A 77 -0.25 -16.75 -4.41
CA ASN A 77 -0.95 -18.02 -4.10
C ASN A 77 -0.14 -19.35 -4.14
N VAL A 78 1.19 -19.37 -4.25
CA VAL A 78 1.97 -20.59 -3.88
C VAL A 78 3.38 -20.19 -3.43
N ILE A 79 3.61 -20.06 -2.12
CA ILE A 79 4.95 -20.25 -1.54
C ILE A 79 4.92 -21.65 -0.95
N PRO A 80 5.51 -22.68 -1.59
CA PRO A 80 5.73 -23.94 -0.89
C PRO A 80 6.70 -23.66 0.26
N ALA A 81 6.34 -24.08 1.46
CA ALA A 81 7.17 -23.95 2.63
C ALA A 81 8.49 -24.71 2.40
N GLY A 82 9.56 -23.97 2.13
CA GLY A 82 10.91 -24.50 2.04
C GLY A 82 11.58 -24.16 0.73
N ASP A 83 12.17 -22.97 0.65
CA ASP A 83 13.42 -22.73 -0.09
C ASP A 83 14.04 -21.44 0.45
N PHE A 84 14.75 -21.60 1.55
CA PHE A 84 15.39 -20.54 2.32
C PHE A 84 16.90 -20.58 2.14
N LEU A 85 17.42 -20.76 0.93
CA LEU A 85 18.87 -20.69 0.69
C LEU A 85 19.15 -20.09 -0.68
N GLY A 86 19.52 -18.81 -0.69
CA GLY A 86 20.13 -18.22 -1.87
C GLY A 86 20.06 -16.71 -1.97
N PHE A 87 20.33 -15.94 -0.92
CA PHE A 87 20.65 -14.51 -1.12
C PHE A 87 21.42 -13.87 0.05
N ILE A 88 22.58 -14.41 0.43
CA ILE A 88 23.65 -13.59 1.03
C ILE A 88 25.00 -14.10 0.52
N SER A 89 25.40 -13.64 -0.67
CA SER A 89 26.82 -13.52 -1.00
C SER A 89 26.96 -12.29 -1.90
N TYR A 90 26.99 -11.13 -1.24
CA TYR A 90 27.65 -9.92 -1.69
C TYR A 90 27.86 -9.07 -0.43
N TYR A 91 28.91 -9.41 0.32
CA TYR A 91 29.83 -8.57 1.10
C TYR A 91 30.95 -9.48 1.60
#